data_AF-A0A963RXM5-F1
#
_entry.id   AF-A0A963RXM5-F1
#
_cell.length_a   1.000
_cell.length_b   1.000
_cell.length_c   1.000
_cell.angle_alpha   90.00
_cell.angle_beta   90.00
_cell.angle_gamma   90.00
#
_symmetry.space_group_name_H-M   'P 1'
#
loop_
_entity.id
_entity.type
_entity.pdbx_description
1 polymer ?
#
loop_
_entity_poly.entity_id
_entity_poly.type
_entity_poly.pdbx_seq_one_letter_code
_entity_poly.pdbx_strand_id
1 'polypeptide(L)' 'IDRLFFHATAHLGGIAGLRLGRVSDVPENDRPFGASPEEIARYWCERHAIHYLGDADIGHDAANRIVPFGLASDARRS' A
#
# COMPACT_ATOMS: atom_id res chain seq x y z
N ILE A 1 -5.79 9.69 -2.58
CA ILE A 1 -5.36 8.30 -2.31
C ILE A 1 -6.54 7.34 -2.10
N ASP A 2 -7.60 7.72 -1.37
CA ASP A 2 -8.78 6.86 -1.12
C ASP A 2 -9.39 6.24 -2.39
N ARG A 3 -9.74 7.06 -3.39
CA ARG A 3 -10.24 6.58 -4.69
C ARG A 3 -9.29 5.59 -5.39
N LEU A 4 -7.97 5.76 -5.23
CA LEU A 4 -6.99 4.82 -5.80
C LEU A 4 -7.02 3.49 -5.07
N PHE A 5 -7.10 3.51 -3.73
CA PHE A 5 -7.23 2.29 -2.92
C PHE A 5 -8.52 1.54 -3.24
N PHE A 6 -9.66 2.22 -3.30
CA PHE A 6 -10.94 1.63 -3.73
C PHE A 6 -10.82 0.84 -5.03
N HIS A 7 -10.18 1.43 -6.04
CA HIS A 7 -10.05 0.80 -7.35
C HIS A 7 -9.00 -0.32 -7.35
N ALA A 8 -7.82 -0.08 -6.79
CA ALA A 8 -6.71 -1.03 -6.86
C ALA A 8 -7.02 -2.31 -6.07
N THR A 9 -7.53 -2.21 -4.84
CA THR A 9 -7.79 -3.39 -4.00
C THR A 9 -8.90 -4.28 -4.58
N ALA A 10 -9.83 -3.73 -5.37
CA ALA A 10 -10.84 -4.49 -6.10
C ALA A 10 -10.26 -5.45 -7.15
N HIS A 11 -9.01 -5.25 -7.59
CA HIS A 11 -8.35 -6.05 -8.62
C HIS A 11 -7.14 -6.85 -8.10
N LEU A 12 -6.80 -6.74 -6.82
CA LEU A 12 -5.62 -7.36 -6.20
C LEU A 12 -5.94 -8.67 -5.46
N GLY A 13 -6.97 -9.39 -5.88
CA GLY A 13 -7.33 -10.68 -5.27
C GLY A 13 -6.20 -11.71 -5.38
N GLY A 14 -5.91 -12.41 -4.28
CA GLY A 14 -4.93 -13.51 -4.23
C GLY A 14 -3.47 -13.10 -4.01
N ILE A 15 -3.17 -11.81 -3.80
CA ILE A 15 -1.82 -11.39 -3.39
C ILE A 15 -1.50 -11.84 -1.96
N ALA A 16 -0.21 -11.96 -1.63
CA ALA A 16 0.25 -12.30 -0.28
C ALA A 16 -0.10 -11.21 0.77
N GLY A 17 -0.27 -9.97 0.31
CA GLY A 17 -0.65 -8.83 1.14
C GLY A 17 -0.15 -7.52 0.54
N LEU A 18 -0.54 -6.40 1.16
CA LEU A 18 -0.21 -5.05 0.73
C LEU A 18 0.67 -4.38 1.78
N ARG A 19 1.73 -3.70 1.34
CA ARG A 19 2.53 -2.78 2.17
C ARG A 19 2.36 -1.36 1.67
N LEU A 20 2.26 -0.39 2.59
CA LEU A 20 2.12 1.03 2.26
C LEU A 20 3.48 1.72 2.21
N GLY A 21 3.83 2.30 1.07
CA GLY A 21 4.97 3.23 0.98
C GLY A 21 4.65 4.59 1.61
N ARG A 22 5.66 5.45 1.77
CA ARG A 22 5.46 6.82 2.23
C ARG A 22 4.65 7.61 1.21
N VAL A 23 3.59 8.25 1.69
CA VAL A 23 2.74 9.17 0.90
C VAL A 23 3.16 10.59 1.25
N SER A 24 3.95 11.22 0.39
CA SER A 24 4.42 12.61 0.53
C SER A 24 3.61 13.58 -0.33
N ASP A 25 3.84 14.88 -0.14
CA ASP A 25 3.32 15.96 -0.99
C ASP A 25 1.80 15.95 -1.16
N VAL A 26 1.09 15.49 -0.12
CA VAL A 26 -0.36 15.55 -0.06
C VAL A 26 -0.76 17.02 0.07
N PRO A 27 -1.54 17.58 -0.90
CA PRO A 27 -1.97 18.96 -0.82
C PRO A 27 -2.79 19.20 0.44
N GLU A 28 -2.55 20.35 1.09
CA GLU A 28 -3.39 20.81 2.18
C GLU A 28 -4.80 21.10 1.65
N ASN A 29 -5.81 20.68 2.40
CA ASN A 29 -7.21 20.88 2.05
C ASN A 29 -7.85 21.83 3.06
N ASP A 30 -8.75 22.70 2.59
CA ASP A 30 -9.57 23.57 3.45
C ASP A 30 -10.39 22.77 4.48
N ARG A 31 -10.70 21.51 4.17
CA ARG A 31 -11.37 20.56 5.06
C ARG A 31 -10.56 19.28 5.17
N PRO A 32 -10.38 18.72 6.37
CA PRO A 32 -9.69 17.45 6.53
C PRO A 32 -10.50 16.33 5.88
N PHE A 33 -9.82 15.39 5.23
CA PHE A 33 -10.46 14.20 4.66
C PHE A 33 -11.09 13.32 5.76
N GLY A 34 -10.52 13.32 6.96
CA GLY A 34 -11.02 12.54 8.10
C GLY A 34 -10.41 11.14 8.25
N ALA A 35 -9.45 10.79 7.40
CA ALA A 35 -8.65 9.57 7.53
C ALA A 35 -7.22 9.80 7.00
N SER A 36 -6.24 9.24 7.69
CA SER A 36 -4.85 9.17 7.28
C SER A 36 -4.65 8.16 6.12
N PRO A 37 -3.53 8.25 5.39
CA PRO A 37 -3.19 7.26 4.35
C PRO A 37 -3.19 5.81 4.86
N GLU A 38 -2.72 5.58 6.09
CA GLU A 38 -2.70 4.25 6.70
C GLU A 38 -4.11 3.74 7.00
N GLU A 39 -4.98 4.58 7.57
CA GLU A 39 -6.38 4.22 7.84
C GLU A 39 -7.13 3.88 6.55
N ILE A 40 -6.91 4.65 5.49
CA ILE A 40 -7.46 4.38 4.14
C ILE A 40 -6.97 3.04 3.61
N ALA A 41 -5.66 2.76 3.71
CA ALA A 41 -5.08 1.51 3.23
C ALA A 41 -5.64 0.31 3.99
N ARG A 42 -5.70 0.38 5.32
CA ARG A 42 -6.26 -0.67 6.19
C ARG A 42 -7.72 -0.94 5.87
N TYR A 43 -8.53 0.12 5.76
CA TYR A 43 -9.96 0.03 5.44
C TYR A 43 -10.23 -0.73 4.13
N TRP A 44 -9.52 -0.37 3.06
CA TRP A 44 -9.72 -1.02 1.76
C TRP A 44 -9.09 -2.41 1.69
N CYS A 45 -8.03 -2.68 2.43
CA CYS A 45 -7.48 -4.04 2.56
C CYS A 45 -8.47 -4.97 3.26
N GLU A 46 -9.06 -4.53 4.37
CA GLU A 46 -10.07 -5.31 5.12
C GLU A 46 -11.28 -5.65 4.24
N ARG A 47 -11.82 -4.65 3.52
CA ARG A 47 -13.00 -4.82 2.67
C ARG A 47 -12.79 -5.80 1.51
N HIS A 48 -11.55 -5.96 1.04
CA HIS A 48 -11.20 -6.84 -0.07
C HIS A 48 -10.44 -8.10 0.37
N ALA A 49 -10.43 -8.41 1.67
CA ALA A 49 -9.75 -9.57 2.25
C ALA A 49 -8.25 -9.65 1.89
N ILE A 50 -7.58 -8.51 1.84
CA ILE A 50 -6.14 -8.38 1.62
C ILE A 50 -5.44 -8.19 2.98
N HIS A 51 -4.38 -8.95 3.24
CA HIS A 51 -3.58 -8.76 4.45
C HIS A 51 -2.78 -7.46 4.36
N TYR A 52 -3.02 -6.52 5.27
CA TYR A 52 -2.17 -5.34 5.41
C TYR A 52 -0.89 -5.69 6.19
N LEU A 53 0.26 -5.65 5.53
CA LEU A 53 1.55 -6.11 6.04
C LEU A 53 2.39 -4.97 6.67
N GLY A 54 1.80 -3.79 6.86
CA GLY A 54 2.47 -2.60 7.39
C GLY A 54 3.21 -1.80 6.32
N ASP A 55 4.22 -1.05 6.72
CA ASP A 55 4.88 -0.09 5.84
C ASP A 55 5.97 -0.72 4.97
N ALA A 56 6.23 -0.11 3.82
CA ALA A 56 7.37 -0.38 2.96
C ALA A 56 8.30 0.83 2.92
N ASP A 57 9.62 0.58 2.89
CA ASP A 57 10.65 1.61 2.83
C ASP A 57 10.82 2.17 1.40
N ILE A 58 9.71 2.60 0.79
CA ILE A 58 9.65 3.20 -0.54
C ILE A 58 8.86 4.51 -0.48
N GLY A 59 9.21 5.46 -1.33
CA GLY A 59 8.59 6.78 -1.36
C GLY A 59 9.20 7.71 -2.39
N HIS A 60 8.60 8.88 -2.59
CA HIS A 60 9.13 9.93 -3.46
C HIS A 60 10.16 10.79 -2.70
N ASP A 61 11.19 10.14 -2.15
CA ASP A 61 12.22 10.78 -1.32
C ASP A 61 13.60 10.13 -1.50
N ALA A 62 14.63 10.79 -0.97
CA ALA A 62 16.02 10.33 -1.05
C ALA A 62 16.29 9.02 -0.30
N ALA A 63 15.39 8.59 0.60
CA ALA A 63 15.50 7.33 1.33
C ALA A 63 14.79 6.16 0.63
N ASN A 64 14.30 6.33 -0.60
CA ASN A 64 13.64 5.27 -1.37
C ASN A 64 14.55 4.05 -1.57
N ARG A 65 14.10 2.86 -1.16
CA ARG A 65 14.86 1.61 -1.31
C ARG A 65 14.58 0.89 -2.62
N ILE A 66 15.57 0.13 -3.08
CA ILE A 66 15.44 -0.76 -4.24
C ILE A 66 14.53 -1.95 -3.87
N VAL A 67 13.56 -2.24 -4.74
CA VAL A 67 12.70 -3.43 -4.65
C VAL A 67 12.88 -4.24 -5.94
N PRO A 68 13.62 -5.37 -5.92
CA PRO A 68 13.70 -6.26 -7.07
C PRO A 68 12.37 -7.02 -7.26
N PHE A 69 11.87 -7.04 -8.50
CA PHE A 69 10.57 -7.63 -8.81
C PHE A 69 10.72 -9.15 -9.06
N GLY A 70 9.82 -9.96 -8.49
CA GLY A 70 9.69 -11.39 -8.80
C GLY A 70 10.64 -12.36 -8.07
N LEU A 71 11.50 -11.89 -7.17
CA LEU A 71 12.47 -12.74 -6.45
C LEU A 71 11.84 -13.70 -5.42
N ALA A 72 10.55 -13.57 -5.10
CA ALA A 72 9.86 -14.37 -4.08
C ALA A 72 9.49 -15.81 -4.53
N SER A 73 10.33 -16.46 -5.36
CA SER A 73 10.05 -17.80 -5.90
C SER A 73 11.05 -18.90 -5.50
N ASP A 74 12.23 -18.59 -4.93
CA ASP A 74 13.24 -19.64 -4.67
C ASP A 74 13.24 -20.25 -3.25
N ALA A 75 12.48 -19.70 -2.30
CA ALA A 75 12.53 -20.18 -0.91
C ALA A 75 11.60 -21.36 -0.59
N ARG A 76 10.82 -21.90 -1.55
CA ARG A 76 9.92 -23.06 -1.35
C ARG A 76 9.88 -24.05 -2.53
N ARG A 77 11.01 -24.32 -3.16
CA ARG A 77 11.20 -25.56 -3.95
C ARG A 77 12.35 -26.36 -3.35
N SER A 78 12.06 -27.07 -2.27
CA SER A 78 12.80 -28.25 -1.80
C SER A 78 11.81 -29.28 -1.30
#